data_AF-A0A485KJE7-F1
#
_entry.id   AF-A0A485KJE7-F1
#
_cell.length_a   1.000
_cell.length_b   1.000
_cell.length_c   1.000
_cell.angle_alpha   90.00
_cell.angle_beta   90.00
_cell.angle_gamma   90.00
#
_symmetry.space_group_name_H-M   'P 1'
#
loop_
_entity.id
_entity.type
_entity.pdbx_description
1 polymer ?
#
loop_
_entity_poly.entity_id
_entity_poly.type
_entity_poly.pdbx_seq_one_letter_code
_entity_poly.pdbx_strand_id
1 'polypeptide(L)'
;MQAFRSTVAKCAFSTVGPHAPRIVRSGSGRLPDATWLAANAARKTPFDGYTFAPVKEAEVSREMTTRYMKDMYDFADSDVIIAGAGSAGLCAAYELSKYPNVRVAIIEQSVAPGGGAWLGGQLFSSMIVRKPAHHFLDELEIPYDTKGDHVVIKHAALFTSTVMSKVLAADNIKLFNATAIEDLIIKKGRVGGVVTNWTLVTLNHGTQSCMDPNVMEGKVLISACGHDGPMGASGVKRLQNIGMVDHVPGMGCLDMQAAEDAIVSGTKEIVPGMIVCGMEVAELEGAPRMGPTFGGMMISGQKAAHLALESLGIKSHINPNMSYEMNPLRKAA
;
A
#
# COMPACT_ATOMS: atom_id res chain seq x y z
N MET A 1 -32.76 63.53 -11.09
CA MET A 1 -31.53 63.73 -10.27
C MET A 1 -31.26 62.46 -9.49
N GLN A 2 -30.10 61.86 -9.78
CA GLN A 2 -29.28 60.93 -8.99
C GLN A 2 -29.93 59.74 -8.25
N ALA A 3 -29.70 58.55 -8.82
CA ALA A 3 -29.70 57.27 -8.12
C ALA A 3 -28.37 57.10 -7.36
N PHE A 4 -28.43 56.91 -6.04
CA PHE A 4 -27.28 56.49 -5.23
C PHE A 4 -27.06 54.98 -5.41
N ARG A 5 -26.03 54.60 -6.16
CA ARG A 5 -25.50 53.24 -6.21
C ARG A 5 -24.57 53.04 -5.01
N SER A 6 -24.88 52.08 -4.13
CA SER A 6 -23.95 51.66 -3.07
C SER A 6 -22.78 50.89 -3.68
N THR A 7 -21.58 51.43 -3.55
CA THR A 7 -20.33 50.74 -3.88
C THR A 7 -20.00 49.77 -2.73
N VAL A 8 -20.42 48.52 -2.85
CA VAL A 8 -19.89 47.45 -1.98
C VAL A 8 -18.48 47.16 -2.45
N ALA A 9 -17.50 47.61 -1.66
CA ALA A 9 -16.09 47.32 -1.85
C ALA A 9 -15.87 45.79 -1.81
N LYS A 10 -15.24 45.24 -2.85
CA LYS A 10 -14.75 43.86 -2.89
C LYS A 10 -13.60 43.72 -1.89
N CYS A 11 -13.91 43.39 -0.64
CA CYS A 11 -12.92 42.86 0.29
C CYS A 11 -12.74 41.38 -0.01
N ALA A 12 -11.76 41.05 -0.86
CA ALA A 12 -11.31 39.67 -1.02
C ALA A 12 -10.62 39.26 0.29
N PHE A 13 -11.31 38.47 1.11
CA PHE A 13 -10.69 37.79 2.24
C PHE A 13 -9.67 36.81 1.68
N SER A 14 -8.38 37.18 1.71
CA SER A 14 -7.31 36.24 1.42
C SER A 14 -7.21 35.28 2.60
N THR A 15 -7.56 34.01 2.40
CA THR A 15 -7.50 32.93 3.40
C THR A 15 -6.08 32.45 3.70
N VAL A 16 -5.08 33.28 3.46
CA VAL A 16 -3.69 32.98 3.80
C VAL A 16 -3.45 33.47 5.22
N GLY A 17 -3.03 32.56 6.12
CA GLY A 17 -2.77 32.87 7.52
C GLY A 17 -1.78 34.03 7.73
N PRO A 18 -1.67 34.58 8.95
CA PRO A 18 -0.98 35.84 9.25
C PRO A 18 0.54 35.88 8.93
N HIS A 19 1.09 34.78 8.42
CA HIS A 19 2.51 34.63 8.05
C HIS A 19 2.73 34.29 6.57
N ALA A 20 1.69 34.24 5.74
CA ALA A 20 1.91 34.02 4.32
C ALA A 20 2.54 35.28 3.71
N PRO A 21 3.65 35.15 2.94
CA PRO A 21 4.21 36.28 2.24
C PRO A 21 3.15 36.86 1.29
N ARG A 22 3.03 38.20 1.26
CA ARG A 22 2.22 38.88 0.23
C ARG A 22 2.73 38.39 -1.11
N ILE A 23 1.86 37.75 -1.89
CA ILE A 23 2.16 37.32 -3.25
C ILE A 23 2.33 38.59 -4.10
N VAL A 24 3.56 39.07 -4.22
CA VAL A 24 3.94 40.03 -5.24
C VAL A 24 4.15 39.22 -6.50
N ARG A 25 3.31 39.42 -7.52
CA ARG A 25 3.49 38.74 -8.81
C ARG A 25 4.83 39.18 -9.41
N SER A 26 5.88 38.36 -9.22
CA SER A 26 7.16 38.52 -9.91
C SER A 26 7.13 37.66 -11.18
N GLY A 27 6.79 38.26 -12.31
CA GLY A 27 6.82 37.56 -13.60
C GLY A 27 6.34 38.41 -14.76
N SER A 28 6.88 38.14 -15.96
CA SER A 28 6.50 38.76 -17.23
C SER A 28 5.29 38.10 -17.89
N GLY A 29 4.59 37.21 -17.18
CA GLY A 29 3.40 36.53 -17.66
C GLY A 29 2.31 37.54 -18.02
N ARG A 30 1.95 37.63 -19.30
CA ARG A 30 0.82 38.44 -19.78
C ARG A 30 -0.48 37.67 -19.61
N LEU A 31 -1.56 38.40 -19.39
CA LEU A 31 -2.90 37.81 -19.50
C LEU A 31 -3.11 37.31 -20.94
N PRO A 32 -3.89 36.21 -21.14
CA PRO A 32 -4.31 35.81 -22.47
C PRO A 32 -4.95 36.97 -23.23
N ASP A 33 -4.67 37.08 -24.53
CA ASP A 33 -5.25 38.15 -25.35
C ASP A 33 -6.76 37.96 -25.58
N ALA A 34 -7.41 39.04 -26.02
CA ALA A 34 -8.85 39.06 -26.24
C ALA A 34 -9.31 38.03 -27.29
N THR A 35 -8.47 37.75 -28.29
CA THR A 35 -8.74 36.78 -29.36
C THR A 35 -8.83 35.38 -28.79
N TRP A 36 -7.85 34.99 -27.96
CA TRP A 36 -7.84 33.71 -27.28
C TRP A 36 -9.01 33.58 -26.29
N LEU A 37 -9.33 34.63 -25.54
CA LEU A 37 -10.47 34.63 -24.60
C LEU A 37 -11.81 34.40 -25.32
N ALA A 38 -12.02 35.09 -26.45
CA ALA A 38 -13.21 34.93 -27.28
C ALA A 38 -13.30 33.51 -27.87
N ALA A 39 -12.19 33.00 -28.40
CA ALA A 39 -12.13 31.64 -28.93
C ALA A 39 -12.39 30.58 -27.85
N ASN A 40 -11.85 30.77 -26.64
CA ASN A 40 -12.04 29.85 -25.53
C ASN A 40 -13.49 29.88 -24.99
N ALA A 41 -14.10 31.07 -24.88
CA ALA A 41 -15.50 31.22 -24.48
C ALA A 41 -16.49 30.66 -25.51
N ALA A 42 -16.10 30.63 -26.79
CA ALA A 42 -16.90 30.05 -27.86
C ALA A 42 -16.75 28.51 -27.98
N ARG A 43 -15.81 27.89 -27.26
CA ARG A 43 -15.66 26.42 -27.26
C ARG A 43 -16.92 25.80 -26.68
N LYS A 44 -17.48 24.85 -27.42
CA LYS A 44 -18.53 23.99 -26.93
C LYS A 44 -17.98 22.59 -26.67
N THR A 45 -18.41 21.98 -25.58
CA THR A 45 -18.02 20.62 -25.20
C THR A 45 -19.26 19.79 -24.89
N PRO A 46 -19.17 18.44 -24.94
CA PRO A 46 -20.23 17.58 -24.43
C PRO A 46 -20.53 17.76 -22.94
N PHE A 47 -19.72 18.51 -22.20
CA PHE A 47 -19.90 18.82 -20.78
C PHE A 47 -20.63 20.15 -20.55
N ASP A 48 -20.97 20.88 -21.60
CA ASP A 48 -21.71 22.13 -21.47
C ASP A 48 -23.11 21.85 -20.90
N GLY A 49 -23.43 22.47 -19.76
CA GLY A 49 -24.68 22.21 -19.06
C GLY A 49 -24.66 20.95 -18.18
N TYR A 50 -23.51 20.28 -18.03
CA TYR A 50 -23.35 19.19 -17.08
C TYR A 50 -23.62 19.68 -15.64
N THR A 51 -24.49 18.97 -14.92
CA THR A 51 -24.82 19.26 -13.53
C THR A 51 -24.93 17.97 -12.74
N PHE A 52 -24.46 17.99 -11.50
CA PHE A 52 -24.60 16.87 -10.56
C PHE A 52 -25.98 16.90 -9.90
N ALA A 53 -26.41 15.74 -9.40
CA ALA A 53 -27.57 15.67 -8.52
C ALA A 53 -27.31 16.46 -7.21
N PRO A 54 -28.36 16.99 -6.55
CA PRO A 54 -28.22 17.63 -5.24
C PRO A 54 -27.69 16.65 -4.17
N VAL A 55 -26.87 17.14 -3.24
CA VAL A 55 -26.31 16.36 -2.12
C VAL A 55 -26.22 17.23 -0.86
N LYS A 56 -26.31 16.61 0.33
CA LYS A 56 -26.04 17.27 1.62
C LYS A 56 -24.69 16.82 2.18
N GLU A 57 -23.93 17.73 2.74
CA GLU A 57 -22.62 17.43 3.35
C GLU A 57 -22.71 16.38 4.47
N ALA A 58 -23.76 16.46 5.28
CA ALA A 58 -24.02 15.51 6.36
C ALA A 58 -24.33 14.09 5.85
N GLU A 59 -24.88 13.95 4.64
CA GLU A 59 -25.11 12.65 4.01
C GLU A 59 -23.76 11.99 3.68
N VAL A 60 -22.86 12.73 3.02
CA VAL A 60 -21.51 12.25 2.71
C VAL A 60 -20.75 11.85 3.97
N SER A 61 -20.83 12.64 5.05
CA SER A 61 -20.21 12.30 6.33
C SER A 61 -20.77 11.00 6.92
N ARG A 62 -22.10 10.81 6.90
CA ARG A 62 -22.72 9.59 7.41
C ARG A 62 -22.33 8.37 6.60
N GLU A 63 -22.35 8.47 5.27
CA GLU A 63 -22.00 7.34 4.39
C GLU A 63 -20.58 6.84 4.65
N MET A 64 -19.60 7.73 4.82
CA MET A 64 -18.22 7.36 5.13
C MET A 64 -18.09 6.79 6.54
N THR A 65 -18.63 7.47 7.55
CA THR A 65 -18.52 7.03 8.96
C THR A 65 -19.20 5.69 9.18
N THR A 66 -20.41 5.48 8.64
CA THR A 66 -21.13 4.22 8.78
C THR A 66 -20.33 3.04 8.20
N ARG A 67 -19.73 3.21 7.02
CA ARG A 67 -18.92 2.14 6.40
C ARG A 67 -17.64 1.88 7.17
N TYR A 68 -16.89 2.93 7.52
CA TYR A 68 -15.63 2.76 8.23
C TYR A 68 -15.82 2.16 9.62
N MET A 69 -16.87 2.56 10.35
CA MET A 69 -17.19 1.98 11.66
C MET A 69 -17.66 0.52 11.54
N LYS A 70 -18.39 0.18 10.48
CA LYS A 70 -18.73 -1.22 10.18
C LYS A 70 -17.48 -2.04 9.90
N ASP A 71 -16.55 -1.52 9.09
CA ASP A 71 -15.28 -2.19 8.81
C ASP A 71 -14.45 -2.38 10.09
N MET A 72 -14.35 -1.36 10.94
CA MET A 72 -13.66 -1.47 12.24
C MET A 72 -14.31 -2.52 13.15
N TYR A 73 -15.64 -2.62 13.16
CA TYR A 73 -16.36 -3.62 13.93
C TYR A 73 -16.13 -5.03 13.39
N ASP A 74 -16.30 -5.23 12.08
CA ASP A 74 -16.20 -6.54 11.43
C ASP A 74 -14.76 -7.09 11.46
N PHE A 75 -13.76 -6.21 11.31
CA PHE A 75 -12.35 -6.60 11.27
C PHE A 75 -11.63 -6.52 12.62
N ALA A 76 -12.30 -6.12 13.70
CA ALA A 76 -11.74 -6.20 15.06
C ALA A 76 -11.26 -7.62 15.42
N ASP A 77 -11.83 -8.64 14.77
CA ASP A 77 -11.39 -10.03 14.76
C ASP A 77 -11.28 -10.52 13.30
N SER A 78 -10.05 -10.81 12.86
CA SER A 78 -9.73 -11.21 11.48
C SER A 78 -9.06 -12.59 11.42
N ASP A 79 -9.18 -13.29 10.29
CA ASP A 79 -8.43 -14.54 10.09
C ASP A 79 -6.96 -14.24 9.85
N VAL A 80 -6.68 -13.28 8.96
CA VAL A 80 -5.32 -12.84 8.63
C VAL A 80 -5.22 -11.33 8.76
N ILE A 81 -4.14 -10.86 9.38
CA ILE A 81 -3.72 -9.47 9.36
C ILE A 81 -2.44 -9.38 8.54
N ILE A 82 -2.35 -8.43 7.61
CA ILE A 82 -1.14 -8.14 6.83
C ILE A 82 -0.61 -6.77 7.25
N ALA A 83 0.60 -6.72 7.80
CA ALA A 83 1.28 -5.49 8.16
C ALA A 83 2.12 -5.00 6.97
N GLY A 84 1.68 -3.91 6.34
CA GLY A 84 2.33 -3.29 5.19
C GLY A 84 1.74 -3.72 3.85
N ALA A 85 1.30 -2.74 3.06
CA ALA A 85 0.77 -2.93 1.71
C ALA A 85 1.84 -2.66 0.64
N GLY A 86 3.08 -3.10 0.87
CA GLY A 86 4.15 -3.13 -0.13
C GLY A 86 3.94 -4.24 -1.18
N SER A 87 4.90 -4.44 -2.09
CA SER A 87 4.80 -5.48 -3.11
C SER A 87 4.57 -6.88 -2.52
N ALA A 88 5.32 -7.30 -1.51
CA ALA A 88 5.15 -8.61 -0.88
C ALA A 88 3.79 -8.75 -0.17
N GLY A 89 3.38 -7.75 0.62
CA GLY A 89 2.09 -7.75 1.32
C GLY A 89 0.90 -7.75 0.37
N LEU A 90 0.95 -6.97 -0.73
CA LEU A 90 -0.09 -6.98 -1.76
C LEU A 90 -0.15 -8.31 -2.52
N CYS A 91 1.00 -8.98 -2.76
CA CYS A 91 1.00 -10.31 -3.37
C CYS A 91 0.40 -11.37 -2.43
N ALA A 92 0.72 -11.30 -1.13
CA ALA A 92 0.09 -12.16 -0.13
C ALA A 92 -1.42 -11.93 -0.06
N ALA A 93 -1.85 -10.66 -0.02
CA ALA A 93 -3.26 -10.29 -0.04
C ALA A 93 -3.96 -10.80 -1.29
N TYR A 94 -3.33 -10.68 -2.46
CA TYR A 94 -3.89 -11.16 -3.72
C TYR A 94 -4.11 -12.67 -3.70
N GLU A 95 -3.16 -13.46 -3.20
CA GLU A 95 -3.37 -14.90 -3.06
C GLU A 95 -4.50 -15.24 -2.08
N LEU A 96 -4.58 -14.54 -0.93
CA LEU A 96 -5.65 -14.74 0.05
C LEU A 96 -7.02 -14.27 -0.44
N SER A 97 -7.08 -13.30 -1.37
CA SER A 97 -8.32 -12.84 -2.00
C SER A 97 -9.09 -13.97 -2.71
N LYS A 98 -8.38 -15.02 -3.13
CA LYS A 98 -8.95 -16.20 -3.81
C LYS A 98 -9.72 -17.13 -2.85
N TYR A 99 -9.69 -16.85 -1.55
CA TYR A 99 -10.30 -17.65 -0.49
C TYR A 99 -11.38 -16.82 0.24
N PRO A 100 -12.61 -16.73 -0.28
CA PRO A 100 -13.64 -15.78 0.20
C PRO A 100 -14.07 -15.98 1.66
N ASN A 101 -13.78 -17.15 2.24
CA ASN A 101 -14.06 -17.46 3.65
C ASN A 101 -12.95 -17.02 4.61
N VAL A 102 -11.86 -16.42 4.11
CA VAL A 102 -10.75 -15.92 4.91
C VAL A 102 -10.85 -14.40 4.98
N ARG A 103 -11.16 -13.84 6.15
CA ARG A 103 -11.21 -12.40 6.38
C ARG A 103 -9.80 -11.82 6.52
N VAL A 104 -9.42 -10.89 5.65
CA VAL A 104 -8.07 -10.30 5.60
C VAL A 104 -8.09 -8.80 5.86
N ALA A 105 -7.47 -8.36 6.96
CA ALA A 105 -7.19 -6.95 7.21
C ALA A 105 -5.77 -6.60 6.73
N ILE A 106 -5.64 -5.57 5.90
CA ILE A 106 -4.34 -4.99 5.52
C ILE A 106 -4.17 -3.68 6.28
N ILE A 107 -3.11 -3.57 7.07
CA ILE A 107 -2.78 -2.36 7.83
C ILE A 107 -1.60 -1.68 7.15
N GLU A 108 -1.80 -0.46 6.65
CA GLU A 108 -0.78 0.32 5.94
C GLU A 108 -0.63 1.71 6.57
N GLN A 109 0.58 2.02 7.01
CA GLN A 109 0.85 3.30 7.68
C GLN A 109 0.75 4.50 6.74
N SER A 110 1.08 4.32 5.47
CA SER A 110 1.04 5.39 4.48
C SER A 110 -0.40 5.66 4.05
N VAL A 111 -0.71 6.90 3.66
CA VAL A 111 -1.97 7.17 2.97
C VAL A 111 -2.04 6.39 1.65
N ALA A 112 -0.94 6.35 0.91
CA ALA A 112 -0.85 5.61 -0.34
C ALA A 112 -0.21 4.22 -0.10
N PRO A 113 -0.94 3.11 -0.32
CA PRO A 113 -0.34 1.77 -0.34
C PRO A 113 0.61 1.59 -1.54
N GLY A 114 1.28 0.45 -1.60
CA GLY A 114 2.23 0.08 -2.65
C GLY A 114 3.70 0.09 -2.21
N GLY A 115 4.00 0.73 -1.08
CA GLY A 115 5.36 0.82 -0.52
C GLY A 115 6.37 1.32 -1.56
N GLY A 116 7.52 0.65 -1.67
CA GLY A 116 8.58 0.99 -2.62
C GLY A 116 8.30 0.61 -4.08
N ALA A 117 7.18 -0.03 -4.40
CA ALA A 117 6.91 -0.60 -5.73
C ALA A 117 6.28 0.41 -6.72
N TRP A 118 6.36 1.71 -6.44
CA TRP A 118 5.93 2.76 -7.37
C TRP A 118 6.99 3.11 -8.42
N LEU A 119 8.24 2.76 -8.15
CA LEU A 119 9.41 3.10 -8.97
C LEU A 119 10.33 1.88 -9.12
N GLY A 120 11.23 1.95 -10.10
CA GLY A 120 12.44 1.15 -10.16
C GLY A 120 13.57 1.79 -9.35
N GLY A 121 14.82 1.52 -9.74
CA GLY A 121 15.99 2.13 -9.10
C GLY A 121 16.15 3.62 -9.44
N GLN A 122 16.63 4.41 -8.48
CA GLN A 122 17.06 5.80 -8.70
C GLN A 122 15.99 6.70 -9.35
N LEU A 123 14.72 6.52 -8.95
CA LEU A 123 13.56 7.24 -9.50
C LEU A 123 13.21 6.91 -10.96
N PHE A 124 13.85 5.91 -11.57
CA PHE A 124 13.43 5.38 -12.86
C PHE A 124 12.13 4.57 -12.74
N SER A 125 11.50 4.26 -13.87
CA SER A 125 10.15 3.69 -13.89
C SER A 125 10.11 2.17 -13.98
N SER A 126 10.98 1.56 -14.78
CA SER A 126 10.87 0.14 -15.15
C SER A 126 11.03 -0.79 -13.95
N MET A 127 10.23 -1.86 -13.93
CA MET A 127 10.29 -2.90 -12.90
C MET A 127 10.83 -4.19 -13.50
N ILE A 128 11.96 -4.65 -12.98
CA ILE A 128 12.66 -5.85 -13.42
C ILE A 128 12.19 -7.03 -12.57
N VAL A 129 11.84 -8.14 -13.22
CA VAL A 129 11.36 -9.36 -12.57
C VAL A 129 12.10 -10.56 -13.15
N ARG A 130 12.92 -11.23 -12.34
CA ARG A 130 13.61 -12.46 -12.74
C ARG A 130 12.63 -13.62 -12.93
N LYS A 131 12.90 -14.51 -13.89
CA LYS A 131 12.15 -15.75 -14.09
C LYS A 131 12.45 -16.72 -12.92
N PRO A 132 11.49 -17.56 -12.50
CA PRO A 132 10.16 -17.78 -13.10
C PRO A 132 9.04 -16.85 -12.60
N ALA A 133 9.31 -15.78 -11.84
CA ALA A 133 8.26 -14.95 -11.23
C ALA A 133 7.33 -14.23 -12.25
N HIS A 134 7.70 -14.17 -13.53
CA HIS A 134 6.81 -13.71 -14.60
C HIS A 134 5.49 -14.48 -14.72
N HIS A 135 5.40 -15.74 -14.26
CA HIS A 135 4.14 -16.49 -14.26
C HIS A 135 3.05 -15.81 -13.42
N PHE A 136 3.45 -15.10 -12.37
CA PHE A 136 2.53 -14.31 -11.59
C PHE A 136 2.03 -13.08 -12.34
N LEU A 137 2.87 -12.50 -13.20
CA LEU A 137 2.46 -11.41 -14.09
C LEU A 137 1.49 -11.90 -15.16
N ASP A 138 1.68 -13.12 -15.67
CA ASP A 138 0.72 -13.76 -16.58
C ASP A 138 -0.67 -13.88 -15.91
N GLU A 139 -0.71 -14.34 -14.66
CA GLU A 139 -1.97 -14.46 -13.90
C GLU A 139 -2.66 -13.10 -13.67
N LEU A 140 -1.86 -12.07 -13.35
CA LEU A 140 -2.35 -10.72 -13.16
C LEU A 140 -2.70 -10.03 -14.50
N GLU A 141 -2.37 -10.64 -15.63
CA GLU A 141 -2.47 -10.10 -16.98
C GLU A 141 -1.73 -8.76 -17.14
N ILE A 142 -0.54 -8.66 -16.55
CA ILE A 142 0.32 -7.47 -16.65
C ILE A 142 1.28 -7.64 -17.83
N PRO A 143 1.28 -6.72 -18.81
CA PRO A 143 2.20 -6.80 -19.93
C PRO A 143 3.64 -6.52 -19.51
N TYR A 144 4.58 -7.22 -20.17
CA TYR A 144 6.01 -7.07 -19.95
C TYR A 144 6.81 -7.40 -21.21
N ASP A 145 7.99 -6.80 -21.31
CA ASP A 145 9.00 -7.18 -22.30
C ASP A 145 9.74 -8.44 -21.82
N THR A 146 9.75 -9.49 -22.63
CA THR A 146 10.56 -10.67 -22.34
C THR A 146 12.02 -10.44 -22.70
N LYS A 147 12.93 -10.69 -21.75
CA LYS A 147 14.38 -10.79 -21.96
C LYS A 147 14.82 -12.24 -21.65
N GLY A 148 16.12 -12.50 -21.61
CA GLY A 148 16.69 -13.83 -21.32
C GLY A 148 16.15 -14.42 -20.01
N ASP A 149 16.77 -14.10 -18.89
CA ASP A 149 16.42 -14.67 -17.57
C ASP A 149 15.50 -13.76 -16.73
N HIS A 150 14.98 -12.69 -17.33
CA HIS A 150 14.08 -11.75 -16.67
C HIS A 150 13.07 -11.17 -17.65
N VAL A 151 12.08 -10.47 -17.11
CA VAL A 151 11.10 -9.66 -17.84
C VAL A 151 11.11 -8.24 -17.29
N VAL A 152 10.63 -7.29 -18.10
CA VAL A 152 10.62 -5.87 -17.76
C VAL A 152 9.22 -5.32 -17.92
N ILE A 153 8.63 -4.87 -16.82
CA ILE A 153 7.36 -4.13 -16.83
C ILE A 153 7.69 -2.67 -17.09
N LYS A 154 6.97 -2.04 -18.04
CA LYS A 154 7.24 -0.65 -18.48
C LYS A 154 7.26 0.37 -17.35
N HIS A 155 6.48 0.14 -16.29
CA HIS A 155 6.46 0.96 -15.10
C HIS A 155 6.08 0.14 -13.87
N ALA A 156 6.82 0.27 -12.77
CA ALA A 156 6.50 -0.33 -11.47
C ALA A 156 5.07 -0.05 -10.99
N ALA A 157 4.59 1.20 -11.19
CA ALA A 157 3.22 1.60 -10.94
C ALA A 157 2.16 0.75 -11.67
N LEU A 158 2.46 0.21 -12.86
CA LEU A 158 1.52 -0.66 -13.58
C LEU A 158 1.31 -1.96 -12.81
N PHE A 159 2.36 -2.57 -12.29
CA PHE A 159 2.26 -3.74 -11.44
C PHE A 159 1.48 -3.42 -10.17
N THR A 160 1.91 -2.40 -9.44
CA THR A 160 1.37 -2.05 -8.12
C THR A 160 -0.10 -1.65 -8.18
N SER A 161 -0.50 -0.83 -9.15
CA SER A 161 -1.91 -0.46 -9.33
C SER A 161 -2.78 -1.64 -9.77
N THR A 162 -2.25 -2.55 -10.61
CA THR A 162 -3.01 -3.71 -11.10
C THR A 162 -3.27 -4.71 -9.97
N VAL A 163 -2.25 -5.11 -9.21
CA VAL A 163 -2.43 -6.03 -8.08
C VAL A 163 -3.33 -5.42 -7.01
N MET A 164 -3.14 -4.13 -6.70
CA MET A 164 -3.96 -3.42 -5.74
C MET A 164 -5.43 -3.34 -6.16
N SER A 165 -5.71 -3.07 -7.44
CA SER A 165 -7.07 -3.06 -7.98
C SER A 165 -7.76 -4.42 -7.80
N LYS A 166 -7.06 -5.52 -8.12
CA LYS A 166 -7.59 -6.88 -7.95
C LYS A 166 -7.80 -7.24 -6.47
N VAL A 167 -6.88 -6.86 -5.59
CA VAL A 167 -6.99 -7.06 -4.13
C VAL A 167 -8.17 -6.30 -3.55
N LEU A 168 -8.34 -5.02 -3.89
CA LEU A 168 -9.40 -4.18 -3.34
C LEU A 168 -10.79 -4.48 -3.92
N ALA A 169 -10.86 -5.22 -5.02
CA ALA A 169 -12.11 -5.71 -5.58
C ALA A 169 -12.64 -6.97 -4.87
N ALA A 170 -11.85 -7.60 -3.99
CA ALA A 170 -12.25 -8.81 -3.29
C ALA A 170 -13.08 -8.50 -2.04
N ASP A 171 -14.20 -9.21 -1.87
CA ASP A 171 -15.16 -8.99 -0.78
C ASP A 171 -14.61 -9.31 0.61
N ASN A 172 -13.56 -10.16 0.69
CA ASN A 172 -12.98 -10.64 1.94
C ASN A 172 -11.78 -9.82 2.42
N ILE A 173 -11.43 -8.73 1.72
CA ILE A 173 -10.27 -7.89 2.03
C ILE A 173 -10.70 -6.49 2.45
N LYS A 174 -10.08 -5.98 3.52
CA LYS A 174 -10.17 -4.58 3.90
C LYS A 174 -8.79 -3.95 4.03
N LEU A 175 -8.59 -2.83 3.34
CA LEU A 175 -7.43 -1.97 3.52
C LEU A 175 -7.72 -0.86 4.54
N PHE A 176 -6.92 -0.84 5.60
CA PHE A 176 -6.82 0.25 6.57
C PHE A 176 -5.50 0.98 6.34
N ASN A 177 -5.49 1.87 5.34
CA ASN A 177 -4.38 2.79 5.09
C ASN A 177 -4.39 3.96 6.09
N ALA A 178 -3.30 4.73 6.15
CA ALA A 178 -3.05 5.75 7.18
C ALA A 178 -3.13 5.22 8.63
N THR A 179 -2.94 3.92 8.81
CA THR A 179 -3.04 3.21 10.09
C THR A 179 -1.73 2.47 10.34
N ALA A 180 -1.05 2.77 11.43
CA ALA A 180 0.20 2.12 11.81
C ALA A 180 -0.06 1.00 12.81
N ILE A 181 0.83 0.00 12.80
CA ILE A 181 0.94 -0.99 13.87
C ILE A 181 2.06 -0.52 14.81
N GLU A 182 1.70 -0.22 16.05
CA GLU A 182 2.63 0.26 17.08
C GLU A 182 3.18 -0.89 17.93
N ASP A 183 2.40 -1.96 18.07
CA ASP A 183 2.76 -3.12 18.91
C ASP A 183 1.99 -4.39 18.48
N LEU A 184 2.28 -5.52 19.13
CA LEU A 184 1.70 -6.82 18.90
C LEU A 184 0.86 -7.26 20.10
N ILE A 185 -0.25 -7.96 19.86
CA ILE A 185 -0.99 -8.65 20.92
C ILE A 185 -0.34 -10.01 21.15
N ILE A 186 0.26 -10.22 22.32
CA ILE A 186 0.89 -11.50 22.70
C ILE A 186 0.09 -12.18 23.81
N LYS A 187 -0.40 -13.40 23.55
CA LYS A 187 -1.08 -14.22 24.56
C LYS A 187 -0.44 -15.61 24.57
N LYS A 188 0.05 -16.06 25.73
CA LYS A 188 0.65 -17.40 25.92
C LYS A 188 1.76 -17.73 24.91
N GLY A 189 2.63 -16.76 24.61
CA GLY A 189 3.75 -16.94 23.67
C GLY A 189 3.35 -16.98 22.18
N ARG A 190 2.10 -16.62 21.84
CA ARG A 190 1.59 -16.53 20.47
C ARG A 190 1.23 -15.08 20.13
N VAL A 191 1.58 -14.64 18.92
CA VAL A 191 1.07 -13.41 18.31
C VAL A 191 -0.39 -13.65 17.91
N GLY A 192 -1.30 -12.88 18.51
CA GLY A 192 -2.75 -13.01 18.33
C GLY A 192 -3.43 -11.75 17.80
N GLY A 193 -2.65 -10.81 17.24
CA GLY A 193 -3.17 -9.56 16.71
C GLY A 193 -2.18 -8.42 16.78
N VAL A 194 -2.67 -7.22 16.51
CA VAL A 194 -1.89 -5.99 16.41
C VAL A 194 -2.51 -4.87 17.22
N VAL A 195 -1.65 -3.97 17.69
CA VAL A 195 -2.01 -2.72 18.34
C VAL A 195 -1.85 -1.62 17.30
N THR A 196 -2.94 -0.92 16.99
CA THR A 196 -3.02 0.00 15.85
C THR A 196 -3.31 1.42 16.29
N ASN A 197 -2.80 2.39 15.54
CA ASN A 197 -3.23 3.78 15.67
C ASN A 197 -3.25 4.46 14.31
N TRP A 198 -3.81 5.66 14.24
CA TRP A 198 -3.54 6.52 13.10
C TRP A 198 -2.05 6.81 13.01
N THR A 199 -1.47 6.72 11.82
CA THR A 199 -0.01 6.88 11.68
C THR A 199 0.48 8.24 12.16
N LEU A 200 -0.32 9.30 11.97
CA LEU A 200 0.03 10.62 12.48
C LEU A 200 0.00 10.68 14.01
N VAL A 201 -0.83 9.88 14.69
CA VAL A 201 -0.78 9.76 16.15
C VAL A 201 0.52 9.06 16.57
N THR A 202 0.84 7.93 15.93
CA THR A 202 2.08 7.17 16.18
C THR A 202 3.34 8.02 16.06
N LEU A 203 3.41 8.86 15.03
CA LEU A 203 4.56 9.74 14.78
C LEU A 203 4.62 10.95 15.72
N ASN A 204 3.60 11.17 16.57
CA ASN A 204 3.45 12.37 17.40
C ASN A 204 3.17 12.09 18.89
N HIS A 205 3.42 10.87 19.39
CA HIS A 205 3.30 10.56 20.83
C HIS A 205 4.10 11.50 21.75
N GLY A 206 5.17 12.13 21.24
CA GLY A 206 5.99 13.10 21.98
C GLY A 206 5.54 14.56 21.90
N THR A 207 4.48 14.89 21.15
CA THR A 207 4.08 16.29 20.89
C THR A 207 2.69 16.65 21.41
N GLN A 208 1.97 15.69 21.99
CA GLN A 208 0.60 15.84 22.53
C GLN A 208 0.48 15.08 23.86
N SER A 209 -0.68 15.19 24.53
CA SER A 209 -1.04 14.24 25.59
C SER A 209 -1.13 12.81 25.04
N CYS A 210 -1.02 11.80 25.89
CA CYS A 210 -1.11 10.39 25.48
C CYS A 210 -2.41 10.11 24.71
N MET A 211 -2.29 9.41 23.58
CA MET A 211 -3.39 9.02 22.71
C MET A 211 -3.32 7.50 22.54
N ASP A 212 -4.04 6.79 23.41
CA ASP A 212 -3.99 5.34 23.44
C ASP A 212 -4.31 4.72 22.06
N PRO A 213 -3.67 3.58 21.73
CA PRO A 213 -3.95 2.86 20.50
C PRO A 213 -5.28 2.09 20.60
N ASN A 214 -5.73 1.61 19.44
CA ASN A 214 -6.77 0.59 19.32
C ASN A 214 -6.14 -0.79 19.10
N VAL A 215 -6.96 -1.85 19.05
CA VAL A 215 -6.51 -3.25 18.90
C VAL A 215 -7.31 -3.99 17.84
N MET A 216 -6.65 -4.94 17.19
CA MET A 216 -7.25 -5.87 16.24
C MET A 216 -6.73 -7.29 16.51
N GLU A 217 -7.61 -8.23 16.82
CA GLU A 217 -7.25 -9.64 16.97
C GLU A 217 -7.14 -10.33 15.61
N GLY A 218 -6.19 -11.26 15.50
CA GLY A 218 -5.90 -11.98 14.26
C GLY A 218 -5.43 -13.40 14.55
N LYS A 219 -5.91 -14.37 13.77
CA LYS A 219 -5.42 -15.76 13.92
C LYS A 219 -3.98 -15.91 13.43
N VAL A 220 -3.63 -15.22 12.35
CA VAL A 220 -2.28 -15.19 11.76
C VAL A 220 -1.91 -13.76 11.35
N LEU A 221 -0.71 -13.31 11.71
CA LEU A 221 -0.12 -12.06 11.23
C LEU A 221 0.91 -12.36 10.13
N ILE A 222 0.79 -11.70 8.97
CA ILE A 222 1.84 -11.62 7.95
C ILE A 222 2.51 -10.26 8.07
N SER A 223 3.76 -10.23 8.54
CA SER A 223 4.59 -9.04 8.58
C SER A 223 5.31 -8.84 7.25
N ALA A 224 5.00 -7.75 6.57
CA ALA A 224 5.56 -7.35 5.29
C ALA A 224 6.04 -5.89 5.35
N CYS A 225 6.62 -5.47 6.48
CA CYS A 225 6.94 -4.07 6.78
C CYS A 225 8.17 -3.53 6.00
N GLY A 226 8.77 -4.34 5.13
CA GLY A 226 9.98 -3.98 4.39
C GLY A 226 11.16 -3.67 5.30
N HIS A 227 12.12 -2.89 4.80
CA HIS A 227 13.34 -2.51 5.54
C HIS A 227 13.53 -0.99 5.68
N ASP A 228 12.81 -0.19 4.90
CA ASP A 228 13.01 1.25 4.77
C ASP A 228 12.05 2.07 5.63
N GLY A 229 12.44 3.32 5.91
CA GLY A 229 11.61 4.31 6.58
C GLY A 229 11.46 4.09 8.10
N PRO A 230 10.71 4.96 8.78
CA PRO A 230 10.62 4.96 10.24
C PRO A 230 9.92 3.72 10.83
N MET A 231 9.15 2.97 10.04
CA MET A 231 8.48 1.72 10.46
C MET A 231 8.98 0.49 9.71
N GLY A 232 10.12 0.59 9.00
CA GLY A 232 10.76 -0.52 8.33
C GLY A 232 11.18 -1.61 9.31
N ALA A 233 10.83 -2.85 9.00
CA ALA A 233 11.07 -4.03 9.83
C ALA A 233 10.54 -3.93 11.27
N SER A 234 9.45 -3.18 11.46
CA SER A 234 8.82 -2.97 12.76
C SER A 234 8.41 -4.27 13.45
N GLY A 235 7.93 -5.27 12.70
CA GLY A 235 7.50 -6.56 13.26
C GLY A 235 8.66 -7.32 13.88
N VAL A 236 9.73 -7.56 13.12
CA VAL A 236 10.90 -8.33 13.61
C VAL A 236 11.68 -7.58 14.69
N LYS A 237 11.81 -6.26 14.57
CA LYS A 237 12.41 -5.41 15.62
C LYS A 237 11.58 -5.47 16.90
N ARG A 238 10.25 -5.50 16.79
CA ARG A 238 9.39 -5.62 17.97
C ARG A 238 9.55 -6.98 18.65
N LEU A 239 9.59 -8.07 17.89
CA LEU A 239 9.85 -9.42 18.44
C LEU A 239 11.20 -9.52 19.15
N GLN A 240 12.24 -8.87 18.63
CA GLN A 240 13.54 -8.79 19.29
C GLN A 240 13.44 -8.04 20.63
N ASN A 241 12.80 -6.88 20.63
CA ASN A 241 12.65 -6.04 21.82
C ASN A 241 11.90 -6.73 22.96
N ILE A 242 10.98 -7.66 22.64
CA ILE A 242 10.22 -8.42 23.64
C ILE A 242 10.82 -9.82 23.93
N GLY A 243 11.97 -10.15 23.34
CA GLY A 243 12.70 -11.40 23.59
C GLY A 243 12.07 -12.65 22.98
N MET A 244 11.23 -12.50 21.94
CA MET A 244 10.68 -13.64 21.18
C MET A 244 11.54 -14.05 19.98
N VAL A 245 12.46 -13.17 19.57
CA VAL A 245 13.53 -13.44 18.60
C VAL A 245 14.83 -12.95 19.22
N ASP A 246 15.87 -13.77 19.21
CA ASP A 246 17.11 -13.42 19.89
C ASP A 246 17.80 -12.25 19.18
N HIS A 247 18.03 -12.36 17.87
CA HIS A 247 18.88 -11.44 17.11
C HIS A 247 18.23 -11.06 15.78
N VAL A 248 18.23 -9.76 15.49
CA VAL A 248 17.91 -9.17 14.18
C VAL A 248 19.20 -8.54 13.67
N PRO A 249 20.02 -9.27 12.89
CA PRO A 249 21.35 -8.82 12.48
C PRO A 249 21.31 -7.60 11.53
N GLY A 250 20.17 -7.35 10.88
CA GLY A 250 20.00 -6.27 9.92
C GLY A 250 20.41 -6.68 8.50
N MET A 251 19.83 -6.02 7.50
CA MET A 251 20.02 -6.34 6.09
C MET A 251 21.49 -6.21 5.65
N GLY A 252 21.98 -7.19 4.88
CA GLY A 252 23.32 -7.19 4.31
C GLY A 252 23.51 -6.30 3.08
N CYS A 253 24.73 -6.32 2.52
CA CYS A 253 25.07 -5.64 1.27
C CYS A 253 24.26 -6.16 0.06
N LEU A 254 24.34 -5.45 -1.07
CA LEU A 254 23.60 -5.82 -2.27
C LEU A 254 24.26 -7.01 -2.99
N ASP A 255 23.51 -8.10 -3.16
CA ASP A 255 23.81 -9.23 -4.04
C ASP A 255 22.49 -9.82 -4.54
N MET A 256 22.11 -9.49 -5.78
CA MET A 256 20.80 -9.87 -6.33
C MET A 256 20.60 -11.38 -6.45
N GLN A 257 21.67 -12.12 -6.79
CA GLN A 257 21.57 -13.55 -7.03
C GLN A 257 21.29 -14.28 -5.72
N ALA A 258 22.05 -13.97 -4.67
CA ALA A 258 21.84 -14.54 -3.35
C ALA A 258 20.57 -14.02 -2.67
N ALA A 259 20.25 -12.73 -2.82
CA ALA A 259 19.16 -12.08 -2.10
C ALA A 259 17.78 -12.65 -2.42
N GLU A 260 17.36 -12.71 -3.69
CA GLU A 260 15.98 -13.08 -4.00
C GLU A 260 15.64 -14.51 -3.55
N ASP A 261 16.57 -15.45 -3.73
CA ASP A 261 16.40 -16.83 -3.28
C ASP A 261 16.39 -16.92 -1.74
N ALA A 262 17.27 -16.18 -1.07
CA ALA A 262 17.30 -16.11 0.39
C ALA A 262 16.01 -15.54 0.97
N ILE A 263 15.42 -14.51 0.35
CA ILE A 263 14.16 -13.92 0.83
C ILE A 263 12.98 -14.87 0.66
N VAL A 264 12.88 -15.54 -0.49
CA VAL A 264 11.84 -16.55 -0.71
C VAL A 264 12.02 -17.72 0.28
N SER A 265 13.25 -18.20 0.46
CA SER A 265 13.56 -19.28 1.40
C SER A 265 13.25 -18.89 2.85
N GLY A 266 13.67 -17.70 3.28
CA GLY A 266 13.52 -17.19 4.64
C GLY A 266 12.09 -16.73 4.99
N THR A 267 11.18 -16.63 4.01
CA THR A 267 9.76 -16.42 4.29
C THR A 267 9.20 -17.61 5.06
N LYS A 268 8.81 -17.40 6.32
CA LYS A 268 8.36 -18.46 7.23
C LYS A 268 7.54 -17.91 8.40
N GLU A 269 6.83 -18.78 9.11
CA GLU A 269 6.32 -18.50 10.46
C GLU A 269 7.50 -18.51 11.44
N ILE A 270 7.84 -17.35 12.01
CA ILE A 270 9.07 -17.18 12.80
C ILE A 270 8.83 -17.36 14.30
N VAL A 271 7.60 -17.09 14.74
CA VAL A 271 7.07 -17.36 16.07
C VAL A 271 5.60 -17.76 15.91
N PRO A 272 4.98 -18.48 16.87
CA PRO A 272 3.59 -18.88 16.74
C PRO A 272 2.69 -17.66 16.46
N GLY A 273 1.98 -17.70 15.33
CA GLY A 273 1.03 -16.68 14.90
C GLY A 273 1.61 -15.56 14.04
N MET A 274 2.92 -15.55 13.71
CA MET A 274 3.52 -14.50 12.91
C MET A 274 4.47 -15.03 11.82
N ILE A 275 4.08 -14.76 10.58
CA ILE A 275 4.84 -15.00 9.35
C ILE A 275 5.56 -13.72 8.95
N VAL A 276 6.80 -13.82 8.48
CA VAL A 276 7.54 -12.69 7.90
C VAL A 276 7.80 -12.93 6.43
N CYS A 277 7.64 -11.89 5.61
CA CYS A 277 7.89 -11.94 4.18
C CYS A 277 8.46 -10.62 3.62
N GLY A 278 8.83 -10.64 2.35
CA GLY A 278 9.49 -9.53 1.67
C GLY A 278 10.82 -9.16 2.30
N MET A 279 11.23 -7.91 2.15
CA MET A 279 12.51 -7.45 2.65
C MET A 279 12.66 -7.43 4.18
N GLU A 280 11.58 -7.56 4.94
CA GLU A 280 11.68 -7.71 6.39
C GLU A 280 12.39 -9.03 6.77
N VAL A 281 12.35 -10.04 5.89
CA VAL A 281 13.17 -11.27 6.01
C VAL A 281 14.66 -10.94 5.97
N ALA A 282 15.09 -9.94 5.19
CA ALA A 282 16.51 -9.58 5.10
C ALA A 282 17.06 -9.05 6.43
N GLU A 283 16.24 -8.28 7.14
CA GLU A 283 16.58 -7.73 8.46
C GLU A 283 16.67 -8.83 9.51
N LEU A 284 15.74 -9.80 9.46
CA LEU A 284 15.71 -10.94 10.37
C LEU A 284 16.88 -11.92 10.17
N GLU A 285 17.21 -12.25 8.93
CA GLU A 285 18.15 -13.33 8.60
C GLU A 285 19.56 -12.82 8.28
N GLY A 286 19.74 -11.50 8.17
CA GLY A 286 21.00 -10.91 7.72
C GLY A 286 21.28 -11.15 6.24
N ALA A 287 20.23 -11.38 5.46
CA ALA A 287 20.35 -11.70 4.04
C ALA A 287 20.82 -10.48 3.23
N PRO A 288 21.51 -10.70 2.09
CA PRO A 288 21.80 -9.63 1.15
C PRO A 288 20.52 -8.97 0.63
N ARG A 289 20.63 -7.71 0.19
CA ARG A 289 19.53 -6.99 -0.48
C ARG A 289 19.59 -7.16 -2.00
N MET A 290 18.45 -7.11 -2.68
CA MET A 290 18.40 -7.20 -4.15
C MET A 290 18.34 -5.85 -4.87
N GLY A 291 18.02 -4.75 -4.18
CA GLY A 291 17.85 -3.45 -4.85
C GLY A 291 16.70 -3.46 -5.87
N PRO A 292 16.86 -2.93 -7.10
CA PRO A 292 15.74 -2.67 -8.01
C PRO A 292 15.27 -3.88 -8.85
N THR A 293 15.08 -5.05 -8.23
CA THR A 293 14.41 -6.23 -8.82
C THR A 293 13.35 -6.77 -7.85
N PHE A 294 12.24 -7.29 -8.37
CA PHE A 294 11.01 -7.48 -7.59
C PHE A 294 10.49 -8.91 -7.56
N GLY A 295 11.14 -9.86 -8.24
CA GLY A 295 10.68 -11.25 -8.30
C GLY A 295 10.63 -11.91 -6.93
N GLY A 296 11.66 -11.69 -6.11
CA GLY A 296 11.72 -12.19 -4.73
C GLY A 296 10.57 -11.70 -3.86
N MET A 297 10.10 -10.45 -4.06
CA MET A 297 8.96 -9.92 -3.30
C MET A 297 7.65 -10.60 -3.68
N MET A 298 7.43 -10.83 -4.97
CA MET A 298 6.21 -11.47 -5.48
C MET A 298 6.07 -12.88 -4.92
N ILE A 299 7.13 -13.70 -5.08
CA ILE A 299 7.11 -15.10 -4.66
C ILE A 299 7.14 -15.23 -3.13
N SER A 300 7.84 -14.34 -2.44
CA SER A 300 7.79 -14.27 -0.98
C SER A 300 6.38 -13.98 -0.46
N GLY A 301 5.66 -13.04 -1.07
CA GLY A 301 4.25 -12.77 -0.73
C GLY A 301 3.35 -13.99 -0.96
N GLN A 302 3.49 -14.67 -2.11
CA GLN A 302 2.73 -15.90 -2.39
C GLN A 302 3.01 -17.00 -1.36
N LYS A 303 4.28 -17.21 -0.99
CA LYS A 303 4.66 -18.17 0.04
C LYS A 303 4.09 -17.81 1.41
N ALA A 304 4.06 -16.52 1.77
CA ALA A 304 3.46 -16.07 3.01
C ALA A 304 1.96 -16.37 3.09
N ALA A 305 1.23 -16.15 1.99
CA ALA A 305 -0.18 -16.53 1.89
C ALA A 305 -0.40 -18.05 2.00
N HIS A 306 0.47 -18.84 1.37
CA HIS A 306 0.44 -20.29 1.49
C HIS A 306 0.57 -20.75 2.94
N LEU A 307 1.58 -20.23 3.65
CA LEU A 307 1.80 -20.54 5.07
C LEU A 307 0.61 -20.09 5.94
N ALA A 308 0.03 -18.92 5.68
CA ALA A 308 -1.13 -18.45 6.44
C ALA A 308 -2.34 -19.37 6.28
N LEU A 309 -2.60 -19.88 5.07
CA LEU A 309 -3.67 -20.86 4.83
C LEU A 309 -3.41 -22.17 5.57
N GLU A 310 -2.17 -22.66 5.56
CA GLU A 310 -1.79 -23.85 6.33
C GLU A 310 -1.99 -23.67 7.84
N SER A 311 -1.57 -22.51 8.40
CA SER A 311 -1.79 -22.17 9.81
C SER A 311 -3.28 -22.08 10.17
N LEU A 312 -4.16 -21.77 9.20
CA LEU A 312 -5.62 -21.78 9.35
C LEU A 312 -6.25 -23.16 9.11
N GLY A 313 -5.47 -24.18 8.75
CA GLY A 313 -5.96 -25.52 8.42
C GLY A 313 -6.67 -25.59 7.06
N ILE A 314 -6.43 -24.62 6.17
CA ILE A 314 -7.00 -24.54 4.82
C ILE A 314 -5.98 -25.10 3.83
N LYS A 315 -6.39 -26.07 3.01
CA LYS A 315 -5.53 -26.61 1.97
C LYS A 315 -5.18 -25.52 0.95
N SER A 316 -3.91 -25.17 0.86
CA SER A 316 -3.41 -24.22 -0.13
C SER A 316 -3.28 -24.86 -1.50
N HIS A 317 -3.73 -24.14 -2.53
CA HIS A 317 -3.57 -24.50 -3.94
C HIS A 317 -2.59 -23.56 -4.68
N ILE A 318 -1.89 -22.71 -3.94
CA ILE A 318 -0.93 -21.74 -4.51
C ILE A 318 0.26 -22.50 -5.10
N ASN A 319 0.52 -22.29 -6.39
CA ASN A 319 1.67 -22.86 -7.09
C ASN A 319 2.42 -21.74 -7.83
N PRO A 320 3.63 -21.34 -7.38
CA PRO A 320 4.37 -20.23 -7.99
C PRO A 320 4.89 -20.55 -9.41
N ASN A 321 4.85 -21.82 -9.82
CA ASN A 321 5.30 -22.28 -11.14
C ASN A 321 4.14 -22.57 -12.11
N MET A 322 2.88 -22.30 -11.71
CA MET A 322 1.74 -22.45 -12.60
C MET A 322 1.79 -21.37 -13.68
N SER A 323 1.86 -21.77 -14.95
CA SER A 323 1.80 -20.85 -16.08
C SER A 323 0.35 -20.55 -16.44
N TYR A 324 0.08 -19.30 -16.81
CA TYR A 324 -1.22 -18.85 -17.31
C TYR A 324 -1.07 -18.33 -18.74
N GLU A 325 -2.03 -18.63 -19.61
CA GLU A 325 -2.07 -18.02 -20.94
C GLU A 325 -2.64 -16.60 -20.83
N MET A 326 -1.79 -15.59 -21.00
CA MET A 326 -2.27 -14.21 -21.13
C MET A 326 -3.17 -14.06 -22.36
N ASN A 327 -4.21 -13.24 -22.22
CA ASN A 327 -5.03 -12.80 -23.34
C ASN A 327 -4.13 -12.21 -24.46
N PRO A 328 -4.22 -12.71 -25.71
CA PRO A 328 -3.38 -12.24 -26.82
C PRO A 328 -3.42 -10.72 -27.05
N LEU A 329 -4.55 -10.06 -26.74
CA LEU A 329 -4.71 -8.61 -26.87
C LEU A 329 -3.90 -7.82 -25.85
N ARG A 330 -3.55 -8.43 -24.70
CA ARG A 330 -2.74 -7.80 -23.64
C ARG A 330 -1.25 -8.09 -23.79
N LYS A 331 -0.88 -9.13 -24.53
CA LYS A 331 0.52 -9.56 -24.73
C LYS A 331 1.34 -8.63 -25.64
N ALA A 332 0.69 -7.69 -26.34
CA ALA A 332 1.30 -6.83 -27.36
C ALA A 332 1.41 -5.34 -26.96
N ALA A 333 1.35 -4.99 -25.67
CA ALA A 333 1.26 -3.61 -25.17
C ALA A 333 2.40 -3.17 -24.24
#